data_AF-A0A7C1GJN6-F1
#
_entry.id   AF-A0A7C1GJN6-F1
#
_cell.length_a   1.000
_cell.length_b   1.000
_cell.length_c   1.000
_cell.angle_alpha   90.00
_cell.angle_beta   90.00
_cell.angle_gamma   90.00
#
_symmetry.space_group_name_H-M   'P 1'
#
loop_
_entity.id
_entity.type
_entity.pdbx_description
1 polymer ?
#
loop_
_entity_poly.entity_id
_entity_poly.type
_entity_poly.pdbx_seq_one_letter_code
_entity_poly.pdbx_strand_id
1 'polypeptide(L)'
;MVAIKIPKKNVEHIMKRHSDWVQMLGLKSVAEVQVFLSRVVSQPDEVHSDKHASGVKYFLKRLQEAGDKLLCVVVVREEVKTAYLINRQKYIKYRARRWA
;
A
#
# COMPACT_ATOMS: atom_id res chain seq x y z
N MET A 1 -8.37 -6.27 17.25
CA MET A 1 -7.82 -5.89 15.93
C MET A 1 -7.14 -7.11 15.35
N VAL A 2 -7.45 -7.49 14.11
CA VAL A 2 -6.78 -8.63 13.48
C VAL A 2 -5.45 -8.16 12.89
N ALA A 3 -4.37 -8.89 13.18
CA ALA A 3 -3.05 -8.56 12.70
C ALA A 3 -2.95 -8.76 11.17
N ILE A 4 -2.66 -7.70 10.43
CA ILE A 4 -2.43 -7.77 8.99
C ILE A 4 -1.09 -8.47 8.75
N LYS A 5 -1.11 -9.56 7.97
CA LYS A 5 0.06 -10.34 7.59
C LYS A 5 0.78 -9.66 6.43
N ILE A 6 2.11 -9.66 6.49
CA ILE A 6 2.99 -9.10 5.45
C ILE A 6 3.99 -10.18 5.03
N PRO A 7 3.62 -11.11 4.14
CA PRO A 7 4.46 -12.23 3.77
C PRO A 7 5.71 -11.78 3.01
N LYS A 8 6.86 -12.39 3.35
CA LYS A 8 8.15 -12.14 2.70
C LYS A 8 8.07 -12.18 1.17
N LYS A 9 7.42 -13.21 0.61
CA LYS A 9 7.24 -13.39 -0.84
C LYS A 9 6.53 -12.21 -1.52
N ASN A 10 5.54 -11.60 -0.85
CA ASN A 10 4.79 -10.47 -1.41
C ASN A 10 5.64 -9.20 -1.35
N VAL A 11 6.47 -9.06 -0.31
CA VAL A 11 7.42 -7.96 -0.17
C VAL A 11 8.52 -8.06 -1.22
N GLU A 12 9.08 -9.25 -1.45
CA GLU A 12 10.03 -9.50 -2.54
C GLU A 12 9.43 -9.16 -3.90
N HIS A 13 8.15 -9.53 -4.13
CA HIS A 13 7.43 -9.14 -5.34
C HIS A 13 7.30 -7.63 -5.49
N ILE A 14 6.92 -6.92 -4.42
CA ILE A 14 6.84 -5.45 -4.38
C ILE A 14 8.20 -4.84 -4.69
N MET A 15 9.27 -5.27 -4.02
CA MET A 15 10.62 -4.77 -4.25
C MET A 15 11.09 -5.01 -5.69
N LYS A 16 10.61 -6.08 -6.35
CA LYS A 16 10.94 -6.38 -7.75
C LYS A 16 10.10 -5.60 -8.78
N ARG A 17 8.82 -5.33 -8.50
CA ARG A 17 7.85 -4.78 -9.46
C ARG A 17 7.46 -3.32 -9.21
N HIS A 18 7.60 -2.85 -7.99
CA HIS A 18 7.19 -1.54 -7.49
C HIS A 18 8.32 -0.95 -6.62
N SER A 19 9.54 -0.98 -7.15
CA SER A 19 10.75 -0.55 -6.43
C SER A 19 10.89 0.96 -6.30
N ASP A 20 10.09 1.74 -7.01
CA ASP A 20 10.18 3.19 -7.11
C ASP A 20 10.12 3.85 -5.72
N TRP A 21 9.09 3.54 -4.94
CA TRP A 21 8.95 4.09 -3.59
C TRP A 21 9.91 3.45 -2.59
N VAL A 22 10.30 2.18 -2.81
CA VAL A 22 11.27 1.47 -1.97
C VAL A 22 12.64 2.15 -2.06
N GLN A 23 13.07 2.45 -3.28
CA GLN A 23 14.32 3.16 -3.57
C GLN A 23 14.26 4.61 -3.11
N MET A 24 13.14 5.30 -3.35
CA MET A 24 12.92 6.68 -2.92
C MET A 24 13.05 6.85 -1.40
N LEU A 25 12.56 5.88 -0.64
CA LEU A 25 12.68 5.85 0.83
C LEU A 25 14.00 5.24 1.33
N GLY A 26 14.89 4.83 0.43
CA GLY A 26 16.18 4.24 0.78
C GLY A 26 16.10 2.90 1.51
N LEU A 27 15.00 2.15 1.36
CA LEU A 27 14.81 0.85 2.01
C LEU A 27 15.62 -0.22 1.27
N LYS A 28 16.50 -0.92 1.98
CA LYS A 28 17.52 -1.83 1.41
C LYS A 28 17.17 -3.30 1.63
N SER A 29 16.28 -3.62 2.55
CA SER A 29 15.96 -5.00 2.92
C SER A 29 14.47 -5.30 2.97
N VAL A 30 14.13 -6.58 2.81
CA VAL A 30 12.76 -7.08 2.98
C VAL A 30 12.22 -6.76 4.37
N ALA A 31 13.05 -6.85 5.41
CA ALA A 31 12.67 -6.55 6.79
C ALA A 31 12.29 -5.07 6.97
N GLU A 32 13.08 -4.15 6.42
CA GLU A 32 12.77 -2.71 6.45
C GLU A 32 11.45 -2.42 5.73
N VAL A 33 11.23 -3.04 4.58
CA VAL A 33 9.97 -2.89 3.84
C VAL A 33 8.79 -3.47 4.63
N GLN A 34 8.95 -4.62 5.31
CA GLN A 34 7.91 -5.18 6.18
C GLN A 34 7.57 -4.24 7.34
N VAL A 35 8.58 -3.70 8.04
CA VAL A 35 8.39 -2.75 9.13
C VAL A 35 7.68 -1.50 8.62
N PHE A 36 8.10 -0.97 7.48
CA PHE A 36 7.47 0.19 6.87
C PHE A 36 6.01 -0.07 6.49
N LEU A 37 5.71 -1.17 5.79
CA LEU A 37 4.35 -1.55 5.44
C LEU A 37 3.48 -1.78 6.67
N SER A 38 4.04 -2.35 7.74
CA SER A 38 3.36 -2.51 9.04
C SER A 38 2.95 -1.16 9.62
N ARG A 39 3.85 -0.16 9.60
CA ARG A 39 3.52 1.20 10.05
C ARG A 39 2.42 1.83 9.20
N VAL A 40 2.49 1.66 7.88
CA VAL A 40 1.47 2.19 6.95
C VAL A 40 0.09 1.60 7.23
N VAL A 41 -0.02 0.28 7.42
CA VAL A 41 -1.33 -0.35 7.68
C VAL A 41 -1.85 -0.08 9.09
N SER A 42 -0.98 0.19 10.06
CA SER A 42 -1.35 0.57 11.43
C SER A 42 -1.74 2.04 11.57
N GLN A 43 -1.14 2.93 10.77
CA GLN A 43 -1.38 4.38 10.80
C GLN A 43 -1.57 4.95 9.38
N PRO A 44 -2.59 4.49 8.65
CA PRO A 44 -2.91 5.02 7.32
C PRO A 44 -3.48 6.44 7.45
N ASP A 45 -3.32 7.24 6.40
CA ASP A 45 -4.00 8.53 6.33
C ASP A 45 -5.44 8.39 5.82
N GLU A 46 -5.68 7.40 4.95
CA GLU A 46 -7.01 7.04 4.49
C GLU A 46 -7.12 5.52 4.32
N VAL A 47 -8.32 4.98 4.55
CA VAL A 47 -8.63 3.57 4.31
C VAL A 47 -9.91 3.48 3.48
N HIS A 48 -9.86 2.69 2.41
CA HIS A 48 -10.99 2.48 1.51
C HIS A 48 -11.25 0.99 1.33
N SER A 49 -12.52 0.58 1.27
CA SER A 49 -12.88 -0.81 0.93
C SER A 49 -13.19 -0.92 -0.57
N ASP A 50 -12.96 -2.09 -1.17
CA ASP A 50 -13.37 -2.32 -2.56
C ASP A 50 -14.88 -2.56 -2.65
N LYS A 51 -15.56 -1.85 -3.54
CA LYS A 51 -17.00 -1.96 -3.84
C LYS A 51 -17.37 -3.28 -4.52
N HIS A 52 -16.44 -3.87 -5.28
CA HIS A 52 -16.68 -5.03 -6.13
C HIS A 52 -16.11 -6.32 -5.54
N ALA A 53 -15.09 -6.22 -4.68
CA ALA A 53 -14.39 -7.37 -4.11
C ALA A 53 -14.42 -7.37 -2.57
N SER A 54 -15.12 -8.34 -1.99
CA SER A 54 -15.18 -8.49 -0.55
C SER A 54 -13.81 -8.83 0.06
N GLY A 55 -13.52 -8.21 1.21
CA GLY A 55 -12.27 -8.44 1.93
C GLY A 55 -11.03 -7.76 1.32
N VAL A 56 -11.20 -6.89 0.32
CA VAL A 56 -10.12 -6.05 -0.22
C VAL A 56 -10.18 -4.66 0.40
N LYS A 57 -9.06 -4.21 0.94
CA LYS A 57 -8.89 -2.87 1.53
C LYS A 57 -7.65 -2.18 0.97
N TYR A 58 -7.75 -0.86 0.84
CA TYR A 58 -6.70 0.01 0.35
C TYR A 58 -6.31 0.96 1.48
N PHE A 59 -5.06 0.88 1.92
CA PHE A 59 -4.49 1.74 2.94
C PHE A 59 -3.60 2.76 2.24
N LEU A 60 -3.97 4.03 2.34
CA LEU A 60 -3.26 5.13 1.69
C LEU A 60 -2.39 5.86 2.70
N LYS A 61 -1.18 6.21 2.27
CA LYS A 61 -0.24 7.04 3.03
C LYS A 61 0.36 8.11 2.15
N ARG A 62 0.36 9.36 2.63
CA ARG A 62 1.13 10.46 2.09
C ARG A 62 2.59 10.26 2.48
N LEU A 63 3.47 10.28 1.48
CA LEU A 63 4.92 10.28 1.69
C LEU A 63 5.42 11.65 1.28
N GLN A 64 6.22 12.27 2.13
CA GLN A 64 6.75 13.62 1.87
C GLN A 64 7.64 13.62 0.62
N GLU A 65 8.40 12.55 0.42
CA GLU A 65 9.30 12.31 -0.70
C GLU A 65 8.54 12.06 -2.01
N ALA A 66 7.28 11.61 -1.95
CA ALA A 66 6.48 11.29 -3.13
C ALA A 66 5.73 12.50 -3.74
N GLY A 67 5.86 13.68 -3.13
CA GLY A 67 5.20 14.91 -3.59
C GLY A 67 3.67 14.78 -3.57
N ASP A 68 3.05 14.82 -4.74
CA ASP A 68 1.59 14.74 -4.92
C ASP A 68 1.04 13.29 -4.98
N LYS A 69 1.92 12.29 -4.90
CA LYS A 69 1.54 10.88 -4.94
C LYS A 69 1.28 10.31 -3.55
N LEU A 70 0.39 9.33 -3.52
CA LEU A 70 0.07 8.55 -2.33
C LEU A 70 0.63 7.14 -2.49
N LEU A 71 1.21 6.57 -1.43
CA LEU A 71 1.44 5.14 -1.37
C LEU A 71 0.12 4.43 -1.11
N CYS A 72 -0.20 3.46 -1.96
CA CYS A 72 -1.40 2.64 -1.86
C CYS A 72 -1.01 1.20 -1.54
N VAL A 73 -1.27 0.76 -0.32
CA VAL A 73 -1.08 -0.63 0.12
C VAL A 73 -2.38 -1.40 0.00
N VAL A 74 -2.35 -2.50 -0.76
CA VAL A 74 -3.52 -3.34 -1.01
C VAL A 74 -3.47 -4.55 -0.08
N VAL A 75 -4.50 -4.69 0.75
CA VAL A 75 -4.67 -5.79 1.68
C VAL A 75 -5.87 -6.62 1.24
N VAL A 76 -5.69 -7.94 1.13
CA VAL A 76 -6.75 -8.89 0.79
C VAL A 76 -6.84 -9.92 1.89
N ARG A 77 -8.02 -10.03 2.52
CA ARG A 77 -8.26 -10.95 3.66
C ARG A 77 -7.13 -10.89 4.68
N GLU A 78 -6.80 -9.66 5.11
CA GLU A 78 -5.79 -9.37 6.13
C GLU A 78 -4.34 -9.67 5.71
N GLU A 79 -4.07 -9.89 4.41
CA GLU A 79 -2.71 -10.06 3.91
C GLU A 79 -2.35 -8.95 2.92
N VAL A 80 -1.21 -8.27 3.12
CA VAL A 80 -0.68 -7.32 2.14
C VAL A 80 -0.31 -8.09 0.87
N LYS A 81 -0.93 -7.72 -0.26
CA LYS A 81 -0.67 -8.33 -1.56
C LYS A 81 0.28 -7.50 -2.42
N THR A 82 0.17 -6.18 -2.37
CA THR A 82 1.03 -5.27 -3.13
C THR A 82 1.00 -3.87 -2.53
N ALA A 83 1.96 -3.03 -2.93
CA ALA A 83 2.01 -1.62 -2.60
C ALA A 83 2.63 -0.83 -3.77
N TYR A 84 2.02 0.29 -4.13
CA TYR A 84 2.47 1.14 -5.26
C TYR A 84 2.04 2.59 -5.08
N LEU A 85 2.75 3.52 -5.73
CA LEU A 85 2.36 4.92 -5.76
C LEU A 85 1.18 5.16 -6.70
N ILE A 86 0.26 6.04 -6.29
CA ILE A 86 -0.84 6.54 -7.10
C ILE A 86 -0.79 8.05 -7.19
N ASN A 87 -1.08 8.58 -8.39
CA ASN A 87 -1.25 10.01 -8.61
C ASN A 87 -2.71 10.43 -8.42
N ARG A 88 -2.95 11.75 -8.47
CA ARG A 88 -4.28 12.35 -8.31
C ARG A 88 -5.32 11.79 -9.28
N GLN A 89 -4.96 11.57 -10.55
CA GLN A 89 -5.88 11.03 -11.55
C GLN A 89 -6.35 9.61 -11.19
N LYS A 90 -5.43 8.74 -10.78
CA LYS A 90 -5.74 7.37 -10.37
C LYS A 90 -6.54 7.34 -9.07
N TYR A 91 -6.22 8.22 -8.12
CA TYR A 91 -7.01 8.42 -6.90
C TYR A 91 -8.47 8.75 -7.23
N ILE A 92 -8.72 9.78 -8.05
CA ILE A 92 -10.09 10.20 -8.42
C ILE A 92 -10.84 9.04 -9.10
N LYS A 93 -10.19 8.35 -10.04
CA LYS A 93 -10.78 7.19 -10.73
C LYS A 93 -11.17 6.10 -9.74
N TYR A 94 -10.31 5.77 -8.77
CA TYR A 94 -10.58 4.73 -7.78
C TYR A 94 -11.66 5.15 -6.80
N ARG A 95 -11.60 6.39 -6.29
CA ARG A 95 -12.64 6.96 -5.41
C ARG A 95 -14.03 6.91 -6.06
N ALA A 96 -14.13 7.27 -7.34
CA ALA A 96 -15.39 7.24 -8.05
C ALA A 96 -15.89 5.80 -8.30
N ARG A 97 -15.03 4.91 -8.80
CA ARG A 97 -15.48 3.64 -9.42
C ARG A 97 -15.27 2.39 -8.57
N ARG A 98 -14.35 2.40 -7.60
CA ARG A 98 -13.88 1.20 -6.92
C ARG A 98 -13.93 1.29 -5.40
N TRP A 99 -13.60 2.43 -4.83
CA TRP A 99 -13.55 2.62 -3.39
C TRP A 99 -14.90 3.07 -2.84
N ALA A 100 -15.35 2.43 -1.77
CA ALA A 100 -16.40 2.92 -0.88
C ALA A 100 -15.75 3.60 0.31
#